data_AF-A0A7K4Q8A6-F1
#
_entry.id   AF-A0A7K4Q8A6-F1
#
_cell.length_a   1.000
_cell.length_b   1.000
_cell.length_c   1.000
_cell.angle_alpha   90.00
_cell.angle_beta   90.00
_cell.angle_gamma   90.00
#
_symmetry.space_group_name_H-M   'P 1'
#
loop_
_entity.id
_entity.type
_entity.pdbx_description
1 polymer ?
#
loop_
_entity_poly.entity_id
_entity_poly.type
_entity_poly.pdbx_seq_one_letter_code
_entity_poly.pdbx_strand_id
1 'polypeptide(L)'
;VEQHGVVDGIYRLSGVSSNTQRLRTEFEAQRSPDLSRDIYLQDVHCVSSLCKAYCRELPNPLLTYQLYDKFADAVAIQMEEARLVKIKEVLKELPAPHYR
;
A
#
# COMPACT_ATOMS: atom_id res chain seq x y z
N VAL A 1 5.68 -9.52 4.55
CA VAL A 1 6.27 -8.29 5.11
C VAL A 1 6.20 -8.29 6.63
N GLU A 2 5.06 -8.51 7.26
CA GLU A 2 4.97 -8.52 8.73
C GLU A 2 5.91 -9.54 9.39
N GLN A 3 6.03 -10.75 8.82
CA GLN A 3 6.87 -11.82 9.37
C GLN A 3 8.38 -11.64 9.12
N HIS A 4 8.78 -11.07 7.98
CA HIS A 4 10.19 -11.07 7.52
C HIS A 4 10.71 -9.69 7.10
N GLY A 5 9.88 -8.65 7.18
CA GLY A 5 10.13 -7.31 6.66
C GLY A 5 10.49 -6.30 7.74
N VAL A 6 10.71 -6.73 8.99
CA VAL A 6 11.34 -5.91 10.03
C VAL A 6 12.84 -5.84 9.74
N VAL A 7 13.16 -5.16 8.65
CA VAL A 7 14.51 -4.95 8.10
C VAL A 7 14.70 -3.47 7.79
N ASP A 8 15.94 -3.05 7.61
CA ASP A 8 16.25 -1.66 7.32
C ASP A 8 15.56 -1.16 6.06
N GLY A 9 14.81 -0.07 6.19
CA GLY A 9 14.21 0.62 5.06
C GLY A 9 13.12 -0.15 4.33
N ILE A 10 12.38 -1.05 4.99
CA ILE A 10 11.14 -1.61 4.41
C ILE A 10 10.22 -0.49 3.91
N TYR A 11 9.60 -0.68 2.74
CA TYR A 11 8.86 0.33 1.97
C TYR A 11 9.67 1.54 1.45
N ARG A 12 10.84 1.88 2.01
CA ARG A 12 11.75 2.93 1.49
C ARG A 12 12.66 2.40 0.39
N LEU A 13 13.34 1.28 0.63
CA LEU A 13 14.19 0.63 -0.36
C LEU A 13 13.33 -0.12 -1.39
N SER A 14 13.86 -0.25 -2.60
CA SER A 14 13.22 -1.00 -3.68
C SER A 14 13.85 -2.38 -3.75
N GLY A 15 13.01 -3.41 -3.91
CA GLY A 15 13.49 -4.74 -4.24
C GLY A 15 14.06 -4.85 -5.64
N VAL A 16 14.69 -5.98 -5.93
CA VAL A 16 15.25 -6.26 -7.24
C VAL A 16 14.12 -6.28 -8.28
N SER A 17 14.31 -5.57 -9.39
CA SER A 17 13.29 -5.38 -10.42
C SER A 17 12.81 -6.71 -11.02
N SER A 18 13.73 -7.62 -11.32
CA SER A 18 13.40 -8.96 -11.84
C SER A 18 12.60 -9.80 -10.85
N ASN A 19 12.95 -9.77 -9.57
CA ASN A 19 12.19 -10.47 -8.52
C ASN A 19 10.79 -9.89 -8.36
N THR A 20 10.66 -8.56 -8.40
CA THR A 20 9.37 -7.87 -8.33
C THR A 20 8.48 -8.22 -9.53
N GLN A 21 9.03 -8.22 -10.74
CA GLN A 21 8.29 -8.56 -11.96
C GLN A 21 7.89 -10.04 -11.99
N ARG A 22 8.77 -10.92 -11.51
CA ARG A 22 8.45 -12.34 -11.33
C ARG A 22 7.30 -12.51 -10.35
N LEU A 23 7.39 -11.90 -9.17
CA LEU A 23 6.35 -11.97 -8.15
C LEU A 23 5.01 -11.43 -8.66
N ARG A 24 5.02 -10.34 -9.43
CA ARG A 24 3.83 -9.81 -10.10
C ARG A 24 3.18 -10.86 -11.01
N THR A 25 3.97 -11.50 -11.87
CA THR A 25 3.48 -12.53 -12.80
C THR A 25 2.85 -13.70 -12.03
N GLU A 26 3.50 -14.14 -10.94
CA GLU A 26 2.97 -15.20 -10.08
C GLU A 26 1.67 -14.78 -9.37
N PHE A 27 1.59 -13.53 -8.90
CA PHE A 27 0.38 -12.96 -8.30
C PHE A 27 -0.78 -12.87 -9.30
N GLU A 28 -0.53 -12.43 -10.53
CA GLU A 28 -1.55 -12.34 -11.59
C GLU A 28 -2.06 -13.73 -12.02
N ALA A 29 -1.18 -14.76 -12.02
CA ALA A 29 -1.54 -16.11 -12.43
C ALA A 29 -2.24 -16.93 -11.34
N GLN A 30 -1.71 -16.92 -10.10
CA GLN A 30 -2.13 -17.82 -9.01
C GLN A 30 -2.96 -17.12 -7.92
N ARG A 31 -3.09 -15.79 -7.96
CA ARG A 31 -3.67 -14.91 -6.93
C ARG A 31 -2.98 -14.94 -5.56
N SER A 32 -2.32 -16.04 -5.19
CA SER A 32 -1.57 -16.23 -3.94
C SER A 32 -0.19 -16.84 -4.23
N PRO A 33 0.82 -16.02 -4.57
CA PRO A 33 2.18 -16.52 -4.79
C PRO A 33 2.77 -17.05 -3.47
N ASP A 34 3.57 -18.09 -3.56
CA ASP A 34 4.30 -18.62 -2.40
C ASP A 34 5.47 -17.71 -2.03
N LEU A 35 5.27 -16.90 -0.99
CA LEU A 35 6.26 -15.95 -0.48
C LEU A 35 7.33 -16.61 0.42
N SER A 36 7.21 -17.91 0.74
CA SER A 36 8.21 -18.63 1.56
C SER A 36 9.44 -19.05 0.78
N ARG A 37 9.44 -18.86 -0.54
CA ARG A 37 10.56 -19.19 -1.43
C ARG A 37 11.76 -18.30 -1.15
N ASP A 38 12.95 -18.88 -1.16
CA ASP A 38 14.23 -18.20 -0.85
C ASP A 38 14.42 -16.89 -1.62
N ILE A 39 14.01 -16.85 -2.89
CA ILE A 39 14.11 -15.66 -3.75
C ILE A 39 13.38 -14.44 -3.17
N TYR A 40 12.29 -14.65 -2.43
CA TYR A 40 11.49 -13.58 -1.81
C TYR A 40 11.91 -13.31 -0.37
N LEU A 41 12.41 -14.32 0.34
CA LEU A 41 12.96 -14.16 1.68
C LEU A 41 14.27 -13.37 1.67
N GLN A 42 15.13 -13.60 0.68
CA GLN A 42 16.38 -12.87 0.49
C GLN A 42 16.19 -11.45 -0.05
N ASP A 43 15.04 -11.16 -0.68
CA ASP A 43 14.68 -9.85 -1.22
C ASP A 43 13.26 -9.46 -0.78
N VAL A 44 13.05 -9.30 0.52
CA VAL A 44 11.75 -8.90 1.07
C VAL A 44 11.26 -7.55 0.53
N HIS A 45 12.18 -6.71 0.06
CA HIS A 45 11.84 -5.43 -0.54
C HIS A 45 11.03 -5.59 -1.84
N CYS A 46 11.18 -6.69 -2.59
CA CYS A 46 10.38 -6.91 -3.81
C CYS A 46 8.89 -7.08 -3.50
N VAL A 47 8.56 -7.70 -2.36
CA VAL A 47 7.18 -7.85 -1.87
C VAL A 47 6.60 -6.47 -1.54
N SER A 48 7.36 -5.63 -0.84
CA SER A 48 6.94 -4.26 -0.53
C SER A 48 6.83 -3.37 -1.78
N SER A 49 7.72 -3.56 -2.77
CA SER A 49 7.65 -2.88 -4.06
C SER A 49 6.37 -3.24 -4.82
N LEU A 50 6.02 -4.53 -4.86
CA LEU A 50 4.78 -4.97 -5.52
C LEU A 50 3.54 -4.44 -4.79
N CYS A 51 3.53 -4.48 -3.46
CA CYS A 51 2.44 -3.90 -2.65
C CYS A 51 2.23 -2.40 -2.96
N LYS A 52 3.31 -1.62 -3.02
CA LYS A 52 3.25 -0.20 -3.42
C LYS A 52 2.74 -0.02 -4.85
N ALA A 53 3.22 -0.85 -5.77
CA ALA A 53 2.84 -0.79 -7.17
C ALA A 53 1.34 -1.07 -7.35
N TYR A 54 0.82 -2.09 -6.68
CA TYR A 54 -0.61 -2.44 -6.68
C TYR A 54 -1.49 -1.24 -6.30
N CYS A 55 -1.22 -0.58 -5.16
CA CYS A 55 -2.01 0.57 -4.72
C CYS A 55 -1.90 1.77 -5.68
N ARG A 56 -0.74 1.96 -6.32
CA ARG A 56 -0.51 3.06 -7.27
C ARG A 56 -1.17 2.82 -8.63
N GLU A 57 -1.29 1.56 -9.03
CA GLU A 57 -1.82 1.15 -10.34
C GLU A 57 -3.34 0.96 -10.35
N LEU A 58 -4.02 1.17 -9.22
CA LEU A 58 -5.47 1.18 -9.17
C LEU A 58 -6.04 2.24 -10.12
N PRO A 59 -7.11 1.95 -10.90
CA PRO A 59 -7.74 2.93 -11.78
C PRO A 59 -8.26 4.18 -11.04
N ASN A 60 -8.65 4.01 -9.79
CA ASN A 60 -8.96 5.09 -8.85
C ASN A 60 -8.08 4.86 -7.61
N PRO A 61 -7.30 5.86 -7.14
CA PRO A 61 -6.43 5.69 -5.98
C PRO A 61 -7.16 5.14 -4.77
N LEU A 62 -6.41 4.54 -3.85
CA LEU A 62 -6.97 3.98 -2.62
C LEU A 62 -7.84 4.99 -1.85
N LEU A 63 -7.40 6.24 -1.74
CA LEU A 63 -8.16 7.32 -1.10
C LEU A 63 -9.16 8.03 -2.02
N THR A 64 -9.30 7.57 -3.26
CA THR A 64 -10.19 8.07 -4.32
C THR A 64 -9.93 9.51 -4.77
N TYR A 65 -10.15 9.81 -6.05
CA TYR A 65 -10.10 11.19 -6.54
C TYR A 65 -11.21 12.06 -5.93
N GLN A 66 -12.38 11.47 -5.68
CA GLN A 66 -13.57 12.19 -5.19
C GLN A 66 -13.39 12.76 -3.78
N LEU A 67 -12.53 12.15 -2.95
CA LEU A 67 -12.28 12.58 -1.58
C LEU A 67 -10.95 13.32 -1.40
N TYR A 68 -10.19 13.54 -2.49
CA TYR A 68 -8.86 14.15 -2.41
C TYR A 68 -8.89 15.50 -1.69
N ASP A 69 -9.76 16.42 -2.12
CA ASP A 69 -9.87 17.76 -1.52
C ASP A 69 -10.29 17.68 -0.05
N LYS A 70 -11.21 16.75 0.29
CA LYS A 70 -11.64 16.54 1.68
C LYS A 70 -10.50 16.04 2.57
N PHE A 71 -9.63 15.18 2.06
CA PHE A 71 -8.43 14.76 2.79
C PHE A 71 -7.41 15.89 2.93
N ALA A 72 -7.19 16.69 1.89
CA ALA A 72 -6.30 17.84 1.93
C ALA A 72 -6.76 18.86 2.98
N ASP A 73 -8.06 19.20 2.98
CA ASP A 73 -8.68 20.08 3.95
C ASP A 73 -8.56 19.54 5.38
N ALA A 74 -8.76 18.23 5.56
CA ALA A 74 -8.62 17.60 6.87
C ALA A 74 -7.19 17.72 7.41
N VAL A 75 -6.17 17.48 6.57
CA VAL A 75 -4.76 17.52 6.97
C VAL A 75 -4.28 18.95 7.24
N ALA A 76 -4.89 19.96 6.62
CA ALA A 76 -4.58 21.38 6.86
C ALA A 76 -5.00 21.88 8.25
N ILE A 77 -5.86 21.15 8.97
CA ILE A 77 -6.29 21.50 10.33
C ILE A 77 -5.09 21.41 11.30
N GLN A 78 -4.84 22.52 11.99
CA GLN A 78 -3.71 22.66 12.92
C GLN A 78 -3.91 21.85 14.20
N MET A 79 -5.10 21.96 14.81
CA MET A 79 -5.45 21.23 16.03
C MET A 79 -5.55 19.73 15.75
N GLU A 80 -4.72 18.94 16.43
CA GLU A 80 -4.58 17.51 16.14
C GLU A 80 -5.86 16.73 16.39
N GLU A 81 -6.58 17.02 17.47
CA GLU A 81 -7.83 16.36 17.82
C GLU A 81 -8.90 16.62 16.75
N ALA A 82 -9.00 17.87 16.30
CA ALA A 82 -9.92 18.27 15.24
C ALA A 82 -9.54 17.66 13.88
N ARG A 83 -8.24 17.61 13.55
CA ARG A 83 -7.72 16.93 12.36
C ARG A 83 -8.07 15.45 12.37
N LEU A 84 -7.87 14.76 13.50
CA LEU A 84 -8.18 13.34 13.65
C LEU A 84 -9.67 13.05 13.50
N VAL A 85 -10.53 13.88 14.10
CA VAL A 85 -11.98 13.79 13.90
C VAL A 85 -12.32 13.94 12.42
N LYS A 86 -11.76 14.96 11.75
CA LYS A 86 -12.06 15.22 10.34
C LYS A 86 -11.59 14.11 9.41
N ILE A 87 -10.38 13.59 9.61
CA ILE A 87 -9.87 12.44 8.84
C ILE A 87 -10.81 11.22 9.01
N LYS A 88 -11.25 10.94 10.24
CA LYS A 88 -12.20 9.83 10.50
C LYS A 88 -13.55 10.02 9.82
N GLU A 89 -14.04 11.25 9.69
CA GLU A 89 -15.26 11.54 8.94
C GLU A 89 -15.06 11.23 7.45
N VAL A 90 -13.99 11.73 6.85
CA VAL A 90 -13.72 11.51 5.41
C VAL A 90 -13.48 10.02 5.12
N LEU A 91 -12.81 9.29 6.01
CA LEU A 91 -12.61 7.84 5.88
C LEU A 91 -13.93 7.06 5.80
N LYS A 92 -14.99 7.50 6.50
CA LYS A 92 -16.31 6.84 6.44
C LYS A 92 -17.03 7.04 5.10
N GLU A 93 -16.59 8.01 4.30
CA GLU A 93 -17.14 8.26 2.97
C GLU A 93 -16.48 7.40 1.88
N LEU A 94 -15.40 6.68 2.20
CA LEU A 94 -14.75 5.78 1.25
C LEU A 94 -15.71 4.67 0.81
N PRO A 95 -15.67 4.26 -0.47
CA PRO A 95 -16.35 3.06 -0.91
C PRO A 95 -15.94 1.86 -0.06
N ALA A 96 -16.89 0.95 0.22
CA ALA A 96 -16.62 -0.22 1.08
C ALA A 96 -15.36 -1.03 0.71
N PRO A 97 -15.02 -1.24 -0.58
CA PRO A 97 -13.77 -1.94 -0.96
C PRO A 97 -12.48 -1.17 -0.66
N HIS A 98 -12.55 0.16 -0.49
CA HIS A 98 -11.40 1.02 -0.20
C HIS A 98 -11.22 1.28 1.31
N TYR A 99 -12.23 0.92 2.12
CA TYR A 99 -12.22 1.11 3.57
C TYR A 99 -11.92 -0.18 4.37
N ARG A 100 -12.22 -1.35 3.79
CA ARG A 100 -12.12 -2.66 4.46
C ARG A 100 -10.71 -3.23 4.48
#